data_AF-A0A2R6R271-F1
#
_entry.id   AF-A0A2R6R271-F1
#
_cell.length_a   1.000
_cell.length_b   1.000
_cell.length_c   1.000
_cell.angle_alpha   90.00
_cell.angle_beta   90.00
_cell.angle_gamma   90.00
#
_symmetry.space_group_name_H-M   'P 1'
#
loop_
_entity.id
_entity.type
_entity.pdbx_description
1 polymer ?
#
loop_
_entity_poly.entity_id
_entity_poly.type
_entity_poly.pdbx_seq_one_letter_code
_entity_poly.pdbx_strand_id
1 'polypeptide(L)'
;MTTPCTSLCCCSANPYKTFELWLPKTSISPCKPSSSSFPRLSSINFKRFNPKLICKTTSAFSTTTAHYEFLDGHTELELRLELGGHDIQSPRDIFVDADESSLAIRIQHSGSLKTLMETKCLYDKIKPAETIWYMDDDELVVNLKKQDPDLKWPDIIESWESLTVGVMQLSKGTSIYLVGESSEINEKIARELAVGLGYTPLNTKQLLETYAQQTIDSWVIAEGSDSVAKAESAILESLSSHVRAVIATLGGQHGAARRADRWRHLYAGFTVWLSQSEATDEDSAKEEARRNVQDGSQAYSNADMVVKLGGWDPNYSKSVAQASLTALKQLILSDKKLPGKKSLYIRLGCRGDWPNIKPPGWDPSTEGDISLIS
;
A
#
# COMPACT_ATOMS: atom_id res chain seq x y z
N MET A 1 -22.40 2.83 33.07
CA MET A 1 -20.98 3.17 32.85
C MET A 1 -20.24 1.86 32.66
N THR A 2 -20.07 1.46 31.41
CA THR A 2 -19.37 0.25 30.98
C THR A 2 -18.96 0.50 29.53
N THR A 3 -17.70 0.83 29.32
CA THR A 3 -17.05 0.94 28.01
C THR A 3 -16.62 -0.46 27.54
N PRO A 4 -17.07 -0.94 26.38
CA PRO A 4 -16.43 -2.09 25.75
C PRO A 4 -15.16 -1.64 25.02
N CYS A 5 -14.04 -2.26 25.38
CA CYS A 5 -12.73 -2.11 24.76
C CYS A 5 -12.66 -3.09 23.58
N THR A 6 -12.49 -2.59 22.36
CA THR A 6 -12.39 -3.43 21.15
C THR A 6 -10.95 -3.91 20.99
N SER A 7 -10.72 -5.21 21.13
CA SER A 7 -9.44 -5.86 20.82
C SER A 7 -9.35 -6.19 19.32
N LEU A 8 -8.33 -5.69 18.62
CA LEU A 8 -7.93 -6.20 17.32
C LEU A 8 -7.11 -7.48 17.51
N CYS A 9 -7.54 -8.57 16.85
CA CYS A 9 -6.79 -9.81 16.75
C CYS A 9 -6.42 -10.03 15.28
N CYS A 10 -5.12 -10.14 14.97
CA CYS A 10 -4.62 -10.46 13.65
C CYS A 10 -4.14 -11.92 13.63
N CYS A 11 -4.83 -12.78 12.89
CA CYS A 11 -4.30 -14.08 12.50
C CYS A 11 -3.81 -13.99 11.05
N SER A 12 -2.52 -14.27 10.87
CA SER A 12 -1.82 -14.37 9.59
C SER A 12 -1.95 -15.78 9.00
N ALA A 13 -2.36 -15.88 7.74
CA ALA A 13 -2.02 -16.99 6.84
C ALA A 13 -1.94 -16.46 5.38
N ASN A 14 -0.70 -16.30 4.92
CA ASN A 14 -0.09 -16.18 3.57
C ASN A 14 -0.94 -16.45 2.29
N PRO A 15 -0.46 -16.09 1.07
CA PRO A 15 -0.31 -14.76 0.45
C PRO A 15 -1.07 -14.69 -0.93
N TYR A 16 -0.94 -13.58 -1.65
CA TYR A 16 -1.45 -13.26 -3.01
C TYR A 16 -2.74 -12.42 -3.10
N LYS A 17 -2.46 -11.15 -3.45
CA LYS A 17 -3.28 -10.15 -4.14
C LYS A 17 -4.62 -9.74 -3.52
N THR A 18 -4.67 -8.44 -3.23
CA THR A 18 -5.82 -7.54 -3.08
C THR A 18 -6.01 -7.05 -1.65
N PHE A 19 -5.92 -5.72 -1.49
CA PHE A 19 -6.19 -4.98 -0.26
C PHE A 19 -7.44 -4.12 -0.48
N GLU A 20 -8.35 -4.11 0.50
CA GLU A 20 -9.67 -3.48 0.39
C GLU A 20 -10.00 -2.70 1.66
N LEU A 21 -10.68 -1.56 1.50
CA LEU A 21 -11.26 -0.74 2.57
C LEU A 21 -12.68 -0.28 2.20
N TRP A 22 -13.55 -0.16 3.21
CA TRP A 22 -14.91 0.35 3.12
C TRP A 22 -15.12 1.59 4.01
N LEU A 23 -16.11 2.44 3.70
CA LEU A 23 -16.47 3.63 4.49
C LEU A 23 -17.95 3.58 4.93
N PRO A 24 -18.25 3.67 6.25
CA PRO A 24 -19.62 3.68 6.75
C PRO A 24 -20.32 5.04 6.58
N LYS A 25 -21.66 5.01 6.52
CA LYS A 25 -22.54 6.20 6.65
C LYS A 25 -22.55 6.67 8.10
N THR A 26 -22.19 7.93 8.35
CA THR A 26 -22.44 8.58 9.66
C THR A 26 -23.50 9.66 9.49
N SER A 27 -24.66 9.44 10.13
CA SER A 27 -25.59 10.50 10.48
C SER A 27 -25.10 11.15 11.78
N ILE A 28 -24.87 12.47 11.76
CA ILE A 28 -24.54 13.24 12.97
C ILE A 28 -25.60 14.33 13.12
N SER A 29 -26.31 14.32 14.26
CA SER A 29 -27.14 15.43 14.71
C SER A 29 -26.28 16.46 15.48
N PRO A 30 -26.64 17.76 15.46
CA PRO A 30 -25.72 18.82 15.87
C PRO A 30 -25.82 19.11 17.37
N CYS A 31 -24.67 19.11 18.06
CA CYS A 31 -24.53 19.74 19.38
C CYS A 31 -23.46 20.84 19.35
N LYS A 32 -23.83 21.99 19.89
CA LYS A 32 -23.15 23.30 19.85
C LYS A 32 -21.80 23.32 20.59
N PRO A 33 -20.88 24.23 20.25
CA PRO A 33 -19.58 24.34 20.90
C PRO A 33 -19.65 25.17 22.19
N SER A 34 -18.97 24.72 23.24
CA SER A 34 -18.63 25.57 24.38
C SER A 34 -17.12 25.81 24.42
N SER A 35 -16.80 27.09 24.49
CA SER A 35 -15.48 27.70 24.57
C SER A 35 -14.72 27.32 25.84
N SER A 36 -13.42 27.10 25.74
CA SER A 36 -12.49 27.57 26.78
C SER A 36 -11.13 27.93 26.20
N SER A 37 -10.53 28.90 26.87
CA SER A 37 -9.49 29.85 26.48
C SER A 37 -8.08 29.30 26.49
N PHE A 38 -7.27 29.76 25.52
CA PHE A 38 -5.82 29.71 25.55
C PHE A 38 -5.22 30.72 26.54
N PRO A 39 -4.05 30.43 27.11
CA PRO A 39 -3.04 31.46 27.34
C PRO A 39 -1.85 31.28 26.39
N ARG A 40 -1.47 32.39 25.74
CA ARG A 40 -0.16 32.57 25.07
C ARG A 40 0.95 32.55 26.11
N LEU A 41 2.11 31.98 25.79
CA LEU A 41 3.38 32.52 26.25
C LEU A 41 4.51 32.34 25.21
N SER A 42 5.16 33.48 24.96
CA SER A 42 6.46 33.84 24.39
C SER A 42 7.44 32.78 23.83
N SER A 43 7.93 33.15 22.65
CA SER A 43 9.18 32.78 21.98
C SER A 43 10.45 32.78 22.85
N ILE A 44 11.24 31.70 22.75
CA ILE A 44 12.65 31.64 23.17
C ILE A 44 13.49 30.94 22.08
N ASN A 45 14.65 31.53 21.79
CA ASN A 45 15.63 31.18 20.76
C ASN A 45 16.15 29.73 20.83
N PHE A 46 16.21 29.05 19.67
CA PHE A 46 16.89 27.77 19.49
C PHE A 46 18.42 27.97 19.38
N LYS A 47 19.16 27.58 20.43
CA LYS A 47 20.57 27.19 20.29
C LYS A 47 20.62 25.68 20.01
N ARG A 48 21.41 25.29 19.00
CA ARG A 48 21.75 23.89 18.67
C ARG A 48 22.26 23.17 19.92
N PHE A 49 21.61 22.08 20.28
CA PHE A 49 22.11 21.09 21.22
C PHE A 49 21.88 19.69 20.61
N ASN A 50 22.97 18.93 20.44
CA ASN A 50 22.92 17.48 20.27
C ASN A 50 22.50 16.86 21.61
N PRO A 51 21.43 16.06 21.70
CA PRO A 51 21.10 15.39 22.95
C PRO A 51 21.84 14.05 23.02
N LYS A 52 22.86 13.96 23.89
CA LYS A 52 23.21 12.68 24.52
C LYS A 52 22.08 12.33 25.48
N LEU A 53 21.22 11.39 25.10
CA LEU A 53 20.11 10.92 25.94
C LEU A 53 20.62 9.79 26.85
N ILE A 54 20.81 10.11 28.13
CA ILE A 54 20.95 9.11 29.20
C ILE A 54 19.53 8.83 29.70
N CYS A 55 18.92 7.73 29.25
CA CYS A 55 17.60 7.32 29.72
C CYS A 55 17.72 6.47 30.98
N LYS A 56 17.38 7.03 32.15
CA LYS A 56 17.11 6.25 33.37
C LYS A 56 15.61 5.93 33.40
N THR A 57 15.19 4.88 32.72
CA THR A 57 13.82 4.34 32.86
C THR A 57 13.80 3.29 33.95
N THR A 58 13.13 3.61 35.06
CA THR A 58 12.80 2.70 36.15
C THR A 58 11.64 1.79 35.75
N SER A 59 11.91 0.50 35.55
CA SER A 59 10.90 -0.57 35.65
C SER A 59 11.39 -1.63 36.63
N ALA A 60 10.55 -1.96 37.61
CA ALA A 60 10.85 -2.86 38.70
C ALA A 60 10.94 -4.33 38.22
N PHE A 61 12.13 -4.94 38.33
CA PHE A 61 12.46 -6.19 39.03
C PHE A 61 13.73 -6.87 38.46
N SER A 62 14.61 -7.24 39.40
CA SER A 62 15.81 -8.08 39.34
C SER A 62 17.10 -7.53 38.70
N THR A 63 18.20 -7.81 39.39
CA THR A 63 19.46 -7.07 39.47
C THR A 63 20.57 -7.59 38.57
N THR A 64 21.10 -6.72 37.71
CA THR A 64 22.53 -6.46 37.43
C THR A 64 22.55 -5.26 36.49
N THR A 65 23.08 -4.11 36.90
CA THR A 65 23.28 -2.96 36.01
C THR A 65 24.36 -3.31 35.00
N ALA A 66 23.97 -3.98 33.91
CA ALA A 66 24.80 -4.08 32.72
C ALA A 66 24.95 -2.66 32.16
N HIS A 67 26.19 -2.20 32.03
CA HIS A 67 26.48 -0.97 31.32
C HIS A 67 26.22 -1.24 29.83
N TYR A 68 25.24 -0.54 29.27
CA TYR A 68 24.92 -0.59 27.85
C TYR A 68 24.92 0.83 27.27
N GLU A 69 25.45 0.95 26.05
CA GLU A 69 25.46 2.20 25.29
C GLU A 69 24.75 2.00 23.95
N PHE A 70 23.95 2.99 23.57
CA PHE A 70 23.28 3.04 22.27
C PHE A 70 23.86 4.18 21.44
N LEU A 71 24.28 3.86 20.22
CA LEU A 71 24.68 4.82 19.19
C LEU A 71 23.64 4.78 18.06
N ASP A 72 22.85 5.86 17.99
CA ASP A 72 21.79 5.98 17.00
C ASP A 72 22.30 6.67 15.72
N GLY A 73 22.50 5.90 14.66
CA GLY A 73 22.88 6.36 13.34
C GLY A 73 21.68 6.59 12.41
N HIS A 74 21.94 7.17 11.23
CA HIS A 74 20.87 7.46 10.25
C HIS A 74 20.27 6.18 9.65
N THR A 75 21.07 5.14 9.45
CA THR A 75 20.68 3.88 8.79
C THR A 75 20.85 2.65 9.69
N GLU A 76 21.54 2.81 10.81
CA GLU A 76 21.99 1.72 11.68
C GLU A 76 21.90 2.17 13.13
N LEU A 77 21.61 1.25 14.03
CA LEU A 77 21.57 1.43 15.48
C LEU A 77 22.59 0.45 16.07
N GLU A 78 23.61 0.98 16.74
CA GLU A 78 24.64 0.16 17.39
C GLU A 78 24.37 0.10 18.90
N LEU A 79 24.27 -1.11 19.43
CA LEU A 79 24.18 -1.40 20.85
C LEU A 79 25.51 -2.02 21.30
N ARG A 80 26.14 -1.39 22.29
CA ARG A 80 27.31 -1.93 22.99
C ARG A 80 26.90 -2.37 24.38
N LEU A 81 27.24 -3.60 24.74
CA LEU A 81 26.91 -4.18 26.03
C LEU A 81 28.18 -4.69 26.69
N GLU A 82 28.53 -4.12 27.85
CA GLU A 82 29.66 -4.60 28.64
C GLU A 82 29.33 -5.96 29.25
N LEU A 83 30.12 -6.98 28.91
CA LEU A 83 29.95 -8.34 29.42
C LEU A 83 30.73 -8.51 30.73
N GLY A 84 30.48 -7.62 31.70
CA GLY A 84 31.28 -7.45 32.91
C GLY A 84 31.77 -8.76 33.55
N GLY A 85 33.05 -9.09 33.34
CA GLY A 85 33.80 -10.17 34.00
C GLY A 85 33.18 -11.57 33.93
N HIS A 86 32.20 -11.81 33.06
CA HIS A 86 31.63 -13.13 32.88
C HIS A 86 32.63 -13.97 32.08
N ASP A 87 33.10 -15.11 32.64
CA ASP A 87 33.98 -16.06 31.95
C ASP A 87 33.26 -16.67 30.73
N ILE A 88 33.28 -15.95 29.61
CA ILE A 88 32.74 -16.42 28.34
C ILE A 88 33.78 -17.35 27.73
N GLN A 89 33.50 -18.64 27.76
CA GLN A 89 34.42 -19.66 27.25
C GLN A 89 34.42 -19.71 25.71
N SER A 90 33.35 -19.27 25.05
CA SER A 90 33.26 -19.18 23.59
C SER A 90 32.20 -18.18 23.12
N PRO A 91 32.38 -17.52 21.96
CA PRO A 91 31.31 -16.75 21.29
C PRO A 91 30.04 -17.58 20.99
N ARG A 92 30.16 -18.92 21.00
CA ARG A 92 29.03 -19.84 20.79
C ARG A 92 28.02 -19.85 21.94
N ASP A 93 28.40 -19.29 23.09
CA ASP A 93 27.55 -19.22 24.27
C ASP A 93 26.64 -17.97 24.27
N ILE A 94 26.76 -17.10 23.25
CA ILE A 94 25.98 -15.88 23.09
C ILE A 94 24.88 -16.10 22.05
N PHE A 95 23.66 -15.77 22.43
CA PHE A 95 22.48 -15.84 21.59
C PHE A 95 21.90 -14.43 21.44
N VAL A 96 21.88 -13.93 20.20
CA VAL A 96 21.28 -12.64 19.84
C VAL A 96 20.10 -12.94 18.92
N ASP A 97 18.91 -12.86 19.48
CA ASP A 97 17.64 -13.01 18.75
C ASP A 97 17.07 -11.63 18.48
N ALA A 98 17.12 -11.20 17.22
CA ALA A 98 16.49 -9.97 16.74
C ALA A 98 15.23 -10.31 15.93
N ASP A 99 14.16 -9.57 16.19
CA ASP A 99 12.91 -9.58 15.42
C ASP A 99 12.58 -8.14 14.99
N GLU A 100 11.58 -7.95 14.12
CA GLU A 100 11.27 -6.65 13.49
C GLU A 100 11.15 -5.48 14.50
N SER A 101 10.75 -5.76 15.74
CA SER A 101 10.60 -4.78 16.82
C SER A 101 11.09 -5.26 18.18
N SER A 102 11.80 -6.38 18.25
CA SER A 102 12.28 -6.94 19.52
C SER A 102 13.73 -7.41 19.44
N LEU A 103 14.42 -7.38 20.58
CA LEU A 103 15.80 -7.83 20.72
C LEU A 103 15.92 -8.58 22.04
N ALA A 104 16.40 -9.82 21.96
CA ALA A 104 16.75 -10.63 23.12
C ALA A 104 18.20 -11.08 23.01
N ILE A 105 19.00 -10.73 24.01
CA ILE A 105 20.40 -11.14 24.16
C ILE A 105 20.48 -12.04 25.37
N ARG A 106 20.95 -13.27 25.16
CA ARG A 106 21.07 -14.30 26.20
C ARG A 106 22.45 -14.92 26.16
N ILE A 107 22.99 -15.24 27.32
CA ILE A 107 24.29 -15.90 27.45
C ILE A 107 24.11 -17.21 28.21
N GLN A 108 24.74 -18.27 27.70
CA GLN A 108 24.82 -19.56 28.37
C GLN A 108 26.04 -19.58 29.29
N HIS A 109 25.80 -19.68 30.59
CA HIS A 109 26.85 -19.78 31.61
C HIS A 109 26.61 -21.00 32.51
N SER A 110 27.61 -21.89 32.60
CA SER A 110 27.56 -23.12 33.39
C SER A 110 26.32 -24.00 33.12
N GLY A 111 25.89 -24.08 31.86
CA GLY A 111 24.71 -24.84 31.45
C GLY A 111 23.35 -24.17 31.69
N SER A 112 23.33 -22.98 32.33
CA SER A 112 22.12 -22.16 32.52
C SER A 112 22.10 -20.98 31.56
N LEU A 113 20.93 -20.64 31.04
CA LEU A 113 20.77 -19.54 30.08
C LEU A 113 20.32 -18.27 30.82
N LYS A 114 21.17 -17.25 30.83
CA LYS A 114 20.94 -15.96 31.49
C LYS A 114 20.57 -14.91 30.45
N THR A 115 19.40 -14.30 30.58
CA THR A 115 19.00 -13.15 29.75
C THR A 115 19.77 -11.92 30.20
N LEU A 116 20.53 -11.30 29.30
CA LEU A 116 21.22 -10.04 29.56
C LEU A 116 20.36 -8.84 29.20
N MET A 117 19.63 -8.95 28.10
CA MET A 117 18.74 -7.89 27.63
C MET A 117 17.55 -8.53 26.94
N GLU A 118 16.35 -8.05 27.26
CA GLU A 118 15.14 -8.41 26.54
C GLU A 118 14.32 -7.13 26.37
N THR A 119 14.14 -6.72 25.13
CA THR A 119 13.30 -5.58 24.77
C THR A 119 12.25 -6.06 23.79
N LYS A 120 10.99 -5.90 24.16
CA LYS A 120 9.83 -6.30 23.33
C LYS A 120 9.37 -5.19 22.38
N CYS A 121 9.95 -4.00 22.48
CA CYS A 121 9.57 -2.84 21.67
C CYS A 121 10.79 -1.95 21.41
N LEU A 122 11.35 -2.04 20.21
CA LEU A 122 12.32 -1.10 19.65
C LEU A 122 11.59 0.10 19.04
N TYR A 123 12.19 1.29 19.15
CA TYR A 123 11.59 2.55 18.68
C TYR A 123 11.41 2.57 17.15
N ASP A 124 12.37 2.00 16.42
CA ASP A 124 12.36 1.86 14.97
C ASP A 124 12.27 0.37 14.57
N LYS A 125 11.65 0.10 13.43
CA LYS A 125 11.69 -1.24 12.83
C LYS A 125 13.08 -1.53 12.30
N ILE A 126 13.61 -2.67 12.68
CA ILE A 126 14.92 -3.15 12.22
C ILE A 126 14.75 -4.22 11.16
N LYS A 127 15.81 -4.53 10.43
CA LYS A 127 15.87 -5.69 9.54
C LYS A 127 16.61 -6.83 10.25
N PRO A 128 15.91 -7.85 10.77
CA PRO A 128 16.55 -8.94 11.49
C PRO A 128 17.62 -9.66 10.67
N ALA A 129 17.34 -9.90 9.38
CA ALA A 129 18.26 -10.57 8.45
C ALA A 129 19.54 -9.77 8.13
N GLU A 130 19.57 -8.47 8.44
CA GLU A 130 20.74 -7.59 8.25
C GLU A 130 21.35 -7.20 9.61
N THR A 131 20.89 -7.81 10.71
CA THR A 131 21.47 -7.61 12.05
C THR A 131 22.75 -8.44 12.17
N ILE A 132 23.84 -7.80 12.57
CA ILE A 132 25.12 -8.46 12.81
C ILE A 132 25.55 -8.18 14.25
N TRP A 133 26.27 -9.11 14.84
CA TRP A 133 26.88 -8.92 16.14
C TRP A 133 28.30 -9.47 16.14
N TYR A 134 29.15 -8.86 16.95
CA TYR A 134 30.55 -9.25 17.12
C TYR A 134 31.05 -8.86 18.51
N MET A 135 32.18 -9.44 18.90
CA MET A 135 32.88 -9.10 20.14
C MET A 135 33.96 -8.07 19.84
N ASP A 136 33.98 -6.98 20.61
CA ASP A 136 35.03 -5.96 20.60
C ASP A 136 35.61 -5.89 22.02
N ASP A 137 36.79 -6.48 22.22
CA ASP A 137 37.39 -6.72 23.54
C ASP A 137 36.41 -7.38 24.55
N ASP A 138 35.96 -6.62 25.56
CA ASP A 138 35.03 -7.07 26.62
C ASP A 138 33.57 -6.63 26.36
N GLU A 139 33.28 -6.07 25.18
CA GLU A 139 31.97 -5.56 24.78
C GLU A 139 31.33 -6.45 23.70
N LEU A 140 30.04 -6.78 23.88
CA LEU A 140 29.21 -7.29 22.79
C LEU A 140 28.67 -6.11 21.99
N VAL A 141 29.03 -6.04 20.71
CA VAL A 141 28.52 -5.04 19.78
C VAL A 141 27.46 -5.65 18.88
N VAL A 142 26.25 -5.10 18.91
CA VAL A 142 25.13 -5.50 18.05
C VAL A 142 24.80 -4.33 17.13
N ASN A 143 25.00 -4.49 15.83
CA ASN A 143 24.62 -3.51 14.82
C ASN A 143 23.30 -3.93 14.17
N LEU A 144 22.27 -3.12 14.40
CA LEU A 144 20.92 -3.29 13.92
C LEU A 144 20.69 -2.35 12.74
N LYS A 145 20.49 -2.91 11.55
CA LYS A 145 20.15 -2.10 10.39
C LYS A 145 18.70 -1.63 10.47
N LYS A 146 18.50 -0.31 10.41
CA LYS A 146 17.17 0.29 10.37
C LYS A 146 16.48 -0.09 9.07
N GLN A 147 15.19 -0.37 9.14
CA GLN A 147 14.36 -0.47 7.96
C GLN A 147 14.27 0.93 7.33
N ASP A 148 14.67 1.07 6.06
CA ASP A 148 14.78 2.36 5.37
C ASP A 148 13.54 3.25 5.59
N PRO A 149 13.70 4.46 6.15
CA PRO A 149 12.61 5.38 6.44
C PRO A 149 12.15 6.18 5.21
N ASP A 150 12.59 5.85 4.00
CA ASP A 150 12.18 6.54 2.75
C ASP A 150 10.68 6.48 2.46
N LEU A 151 9.92 5.80 3.32
CA LEU A 151 8.48 5.90 3.37
C LEU A 151 7.97 6.39 4.71
N LYS A 152 8.29 7.65 5.03
CA LYS A 152 7.60 8.42 6.08
C LYS A 152 6.15 8.64 5.67
N TRP A 153 5.30 7.64 5.91
CA TRP A 153 3.89 7.92 6.05
C TRP A 153 3.67 8.64 7.38
N PRO A 154 2.95 9.78 7.42
CA PRO A 154 2.50 10.36 8.68
C PRO A 154 1.51 9.39 9.32
N ASP A 155 1.98 8.60 10.28
CA ASP A 155 1.33 7.38 10.74
C ASP A 155 0.09 7.58 11.63
N ILE A 156 -0.57 8.74 11.61
CA ILE A 156 -1.60 9.04 12.61
C ILE A 156 -2.95 9.44 12.02
N ILE A 157 -3.04 9.88 10.75
CA ILE A 157 -4.35 10.11 10.11
C ILE A 157 -4.24 9.77 8.62
N GLU A 158 -5.02 8.80 8.14
CA GLU A 158 -5.27 8.58 6.71
C GLU A 158 -6.14 9.71 6.14
N SER A 159 -5.72 10.95 6.35
CA SER A 159 -6.39 12.12 5.80
C SER A 159 -6.17 12.14 4.29
N TRP A 160 -7.13 12.75 3.59
CA TRP A 160 -7.06 12.97 2.16
C TRP A 160 -5.72 13.58 1.71
N GLU A 161 -5.24 14.59 2.44
CA GLU A 161 -4.00 15.32 2.14
C GLU A 161 -2.76 14.43 2.33
N SER A 162 -2.75 13.59 3.37
CA SER A 162 -1.63 12.67 3.63
C SER A 162 -1.58 11.55 2.59
N LEU A 163 -2.75 10.99 2.25
CA LEU A 163 -2.90 9.94 1.25
C LEU A 163 -2.48 10.41 -0.14
N THR A 164 -2.95 11.58 -0.56
CA THR A 164 -2.63 12.13 -1.88
C THR A 164 -1.13 12.40 -2.04
N VAL A 165 -0.47 13.02 -1.05
CA VAL A 165 0.98 13.27 -1.10
C VAL A 165 1.78 11.96 -1.09
N GLY A 166 1.45 11.03 -0.20
CA GLY A 166 2.18 9.76 -0.09
C GLY A 166 2.02 8.87 -1.32
N VAL A 167 0.78 8.73 -1.84
CA VAL A 167 0.52 7.97 -3.07
C VAL A 167 1.17 8.62 -4.28
N MET A 168 1.17 9.95 -4.40
CA MET A 168 1.87 10.64 -5.48
C MET A 168 3.35 10.29 -5.54
N GLN A 169 4.03 10.32 -4.39
CA GLN A 169 5.47 10.02 -4.31
C GLN A 169 5.75 8.54 -4.64
N LEU A 170 4.89 7.65 -4.15
CA LEU A 170 5.03 6.21 -4.27
C LEU A 170 4.71 5.63 -5.64
N SER A 171 3.69 6.18 -6.28
CA SER A 171 3.25 5.73 -7.60
C SER A 171 4.28 6.07 -8.68
N LYS A 172 5.27 6.94 -8.41
CA LYS A 172 6.35 7.34 -9.33
C LYS A 172 5.83 7.80 -10.70
N GLY A 173 4.67 8.45 -10.71
CA GLY A 173 4.02 8.92 -11.93
C GLY A 173 3.19 7.87 -12.68
N THR A 174 3.05 6.65 -12.17
CA THR A 174 2.18 5.62 -12.77
C THR A 174 0.73 6.10 -12.81
N SER A 175 0.09 5.98 -13.97
CA SER A 175 -1.31 6.36 -14.18
C SER A 175 -2.28 5.41 -13.46
N ILE A 176 -3.50 5.88 -13.19
CA ILE A 176 -4.55 5.14 -12.49
C ILE A 176 -5.73 4.97 -13.45
N TYR A 177 -6.27 3.76 -13.54
CA TYR A 177 -7.43 3.40 -14.36
C TYR A 177 -8.58 3.00 -13.43
N LEU A 178 -9.72 3.66 -13.59
CA LEU A 178 -10.95 3.32 -12.87
C LEU A 178 -11.84 2.49 -13.78
N VAL A 179 -12.10 1.26 -13.35
CA VAL A 179 -12.95 0.28 -14.04
C VAL A 179 -14.15 -0.06 -13.17
N GLY A 180 -15.28 -0.41 -13.78
CA GLY A 180 -16.49 -0.73 -13.03
C GLY A 180 -17.72 -0.71 -13.91
N GLU A 181 -18.88 -1.03 -13.34
CA GLU A 181 -20.13 -1.13 -14.11
C GLU A 181 -20.70 0.22 -14.54
N SER A 182 -20.40 1.30 -13.81
CA SER A 182 -20.96 2.63 -14.09
C SER A 182 -19.89 3.61 -14.57
N SER A 183 -20.06 4.10 -15.80
CA SER A 183 -19.20 5.14 -16.38
C SER A 183 -19.26 6.46 -15.60
N GLU A 184 -20.42 6.81 -15.05
CA GLU A 184 -20.61 8.06 -14.31
C GLU A 184 -19.84 8.05 -12.98
N ILE A 185 -19.90 6.92 -12.26
CA ILE A 185 -19.15 6.72 -11.03
C ILE A 185 -17.65 6.84 -11.32
N ASN A 186 -17.16 6.09 -12.32
CA ASN A 186 -15.76 6.13 -12.72
C ASN A 186 -15.31 7.57 -13.03
N GLU A 187 -16.09 8.32 -13.81
CA GLU A 187 -15.75 9.70 -14.18
C GLU A 187 -15.71 10.65 -12.98
N LYS A 188 -16.68 10.55 -12.05
CA LYS A 188 -16.72 11.39 -10.85
C LYS A 188 -15.52 11.11 -9.95
N ILE A 189 -15.22 9.85 -9.67
CA ILE A 189 -14.08 9.47 -8.83
C ILE A 189 -12.75 9.82 -9.51
N ALA A 190 -12.64 9.68 -10.83
CA ALA A 190 -11.43 10.05 -11.57
C ALA A 190 -11.11 11.53 -11.40
N ARG A 191 -12.12 12.40 -11.47
CA ARG A 191 -11.95 13.85 -11.26
C ARG A 191 -11.46 14.17 -9.85
N GLU A 192 -12.07 13.57 -8.82
CA GLU A 192 -11.64 13.79 -7.43
C GLU A 192 -10.19 13.34 -7.20
N LEU A 193 -9.85 12.13 -7.68
CA LEU A 193 -8.49 11.59 -7.58
C LEU A 193 -7.48 12.44 -8.35
N ALA A 194 -7.83 12.88 -9.56
CA ALA A 194 -6.96 13.71 -10.38
C ALA A 194 -6.65 15.06 -9.71
N VAL A 195 -7.66 15.70 -9.11
CA VAL A 195 -7.48 16.95 -8.35
C VAL A 195 -6.61 16.71 -7.12
N GLY A 196 -6.84 15.63 -6.37
CA GLY A 196 -6.05 15.29 -5.18
C GLY A 196 -4.58 14.97 -5.50
N LEU A 197 -4.34 14.22 -6.56
CA LEU A 197 -3.00 13.79 -6.99
C LEU A 197 -2.30 14.79 -7.92
N GLY A 198 -2.96 15.89 -8.32
CA GLY A 198 -2.44 16.78 -9.37
C GLY A 198 -2.13 16.05 -10.68
N TYR A 199 -2.95 15.05 -11.02
CA TYR A 199 -2.88 14.26 -12.25
C TYR A 199 -3.89 14.79 -13.27
N THR A 200 -3.74 14.41 -14.54
CA THR A 200 -4.69 14.80 -15.58
C THR A 200 -5.90 13.85 -15.58
N PRO A 201 -7.13 14.33 -15.35
CA PRO A 201 -8.32 13.51 -15.49
C PRO A 201 -8.62 13.28 -16.96
N LEU A 202 -8.78 12.02 -17.37
CA LEU A 202 -9.16 11.62 -18.73
C LEU A 202 -10.39 10.73 -18.68
N ASN A 203 -11.34 10.96 -19.58
CA ASN A 203 -12.58 10.18 -19.69
C ASN A 203 -12.66 9.54 -21.07
N THR A 204 -12.64 8.21 -21.15
CA THR A 204 -12.70 7.50 -22.43
C THR A 204 -14.04 7.71 -23.14
N LYS A 205 -15.16 7.85 -22.39
CA LYS A 205 -16.48 8.17 -22.96
C LYS A 205 -16.43 9.47 -23.76
N GLN A 206 -15.96 10.54 -23.12
CA GLN A 206 -15.91 11.86 -23.75
C GLN A 206 -14.96 11.86 -24.97
N LEU A 207 -13.83 11.16 -24.87
CA LEU A 207 -12.90 11.02 -25.99
C LEU A 207 -13.56 10.31 -27.17
N LEU A 208 -14.21 9.17 -26.93
CA LEU A 208 -14.92 8.42 -27.97
C LEU A 208 -16.01 9.24 -28.64
N GLU A 209 -16.86 9.91 -27.86
CA GLU A 209 -17.95 10.73 -28.41
C GLU A 209 -17.43 11.91 -29.24
N THR A 210 -16.31 12.50 -28.82
CA THR A 210 -15.65 13.58 -29.56
C THR A 210 -15.04 13.08 -30.87
N TYR A 211 -14.37 11.93 -30.87
CA TYR A 211 -13.77 11.35 -32.06
C TYR A 211 -14.82 10.81 -33.05
N ALA A 212 -15.86 10.16 -32.55
CA ALA A 212 -16.90 9.55 -33.37
C ALA A 212 -17.99 10.55 -33.81
N GLN A 213 -18.03 11.75 -33.21
CA GLN A 213 -19.07 12.77 -33.42
C GLN A 213 -20.50 12.24 -33.19
N GLN A 214 -20.64 11.22 -32.35
CA GLN A 214 -21.91 10.61 -31.96
C GLN A 214 -21.85 10.15 -30.51
N THR A 215 -23.01 10.10 -29.84
CA THR A 215 -23.11 9.57 -28.47
C THR A 215 -22.85 8.07 -28.44
N ILE A 216 -22.31 7.56 -27.33
CA ILE A 216 -22.10 6.11 -27.17
C ILE A 216 -23.40 5.33 -27.36
N ASP A 217 -24.53 5.82 -26.83
CA ASP A 217 -25.81 5.11 -26.92
C ASP A 217 -26.27 4.92 -28.37
N SER A 218 -26.15 5.96 -29.20
CA SER A 218 -26.42 5.88 -30.63
C SER A 218 -25.46 4.91 -31.35
N TRP A 219 -24.18 4.93 -31.00
CA TRP A 219 -23.19 4.05 -31.60
C TRP A 219 -23.48 2.57 -31.28
N VAL A 220 -23.83 2.28 -30.03
CA VAL A 220 -24.22 0.94 -29.60
C VAL A 220 -25.44 0.44 -30.38
N ILE A 221 -26.43 1.28 -30.64
CA ILE A 221 -27.62 0.90 -31.43
C ILE A 221 -27.24 0.61 -32.89
N ALA A 222 -26.33 1.39 -33.46
CA ALA A 222 -25.95 1.28 -34.87
C ALA A 222 -24.99 0.10 -35.16
N GLU A 223 -23.98 -0.12 -34.31
CA GLU A 223 -22.87 -1.05 -34.58
C GLU A 223 -22.67 -2.11 -33.48
N GLY A 224 -23.38 -1.99 -32.36
CA GLY A 224 -23.27 -2.90 -31.23
C GLY A 224 -22.21 -2.51 -30.20
N SER A 225 -22.28 -3.16 -29.05
CA SER A 225 -21.41 -2.94 -27.89
C SER A 225 -19.94 -3.29 -28.15
N ASP A 226 -19.68 -4.30 -28.97
CA ASP A 226 -18.33 -4.79 -29.23
C ASP A 226 -17.53 -3.83 -30.12
N SER A 227 -18.19 -3.10 -31.03
CA SER A 227 -17.54 -2.04 -31.82
C SER A 227 -17.03 -0.92 -30.90
N VAL A 228 -17.88 -0.47 -29.96
CA VAL A 228 -17.52 0.53 -28.95
C VAL A 228 -16.37 0.07 -28.06
N ALA A 229 -16.42 -1.18 -27.56
CA ALA A 229 -15.35 -1.73 -26.73
C ALA A 229 -14.01 -1.82 -27.48
N LYS A 230 -14.05 -2.15 -28.79
CA LYS A 230 -12.85 -2.15 -29.64
C LYS A 230 -12.29 -0.75 -29.84
N ALA A 231 -13.15 0.25 -30.07
CA ALA A 231 -12.74 1.64 -30.18
C ALA A 231 -12.15 2.17 -28.86
N GLU A 232 -12.76 1.85 -27.72
CA GLU A 232 -12.20 2.19 -26.41
C GLU A 232 -10.83 1.55 -26.21
N SER A 233 -10.66 0.28 -26.59
CA SER A 233 -9.37 -0.41 -26.50
C SER A 233 -8.26 0.30 -27.31
N ALA A 234 -8.59 0.90 -28.46
CA ALA A 234 -7.64 1.67 -29.26
C ALA A 234 -7.27 3.00 -28.60
N ILE A 235 -8.22 3.65 -27.91
CA ILE A 235 -7.92 4.83 -27.10
C ILE A 235 -7.04 4.46 -25.90
N LEU A 236 -7.34 3.35 -25.22
CA LEU A 236 -6.55 2.86 -24.08
C LEU A 236 -5.11 2.53 -24.48
N GLU A 237 -4.88 2.05 -25.70
CA GLU A 237 -3.54 1.88 -26.26
C GLU A 237 -2.78 3.20 -26.31
N SER A 238 -3.38 4.27 -26.86
CA SER A 238 -2.78 5.61 -26.86
C SER A 238 -2.55 6.14 -25.44
N LEU A 239 -3.52 5.93 -24.54
CA LEU A 239 -3.45 6.37 -23.15
C LEU A 239 -2.44 5.59 -22.30
N SER A 240 -2.06 4.36 -22.70
CA SER A 240 -1.10 3.53 -21.95
C SER A 240 0.28 4.16 -21.82
N SER A 241 0.64 5.05 -22.75
CA SER A 241 1.89 5.82 -22.73
C SER A 241 1.85 7.05 -21.83
N HIS A 242 0.67 7.46 -21.36
CA HIS A 242 0.50 8.66 -20.56
C HIS A 242 0.92 8.40 -19.11
N VAL A 243 1.63 9.38 -18.56
CA VAL A 243 2.16 9.36 -17.19
C VAL A 243 1.38 10.41 -16.38
N ARG A 244 1.10 10.12 -15.11
CA ARG A 244 0.33 11.01 -14.21
C ARG A 244 -1.07 11.35 -14.73
N ALA A 245 -1.79 10.34 -15.23
CA ALA A 245 -3.19 10.46 -15.61
C ALA A 245 -4.10 9.62 -14.71
N VAL A 246 -5.34 10.06 -14.53
CA VAL A 246 -6.42 9.25 -13.95
C VAL A 246 -7.47 9.06 -15.03
N ILE A 247 -7.59 7.82 -15.52
CA ILE A 247 -8.44 7.45 -16.64
C ILE A 247 -9.72 6.81 -16.12
N ALA A 248 -10.88 7.41 -16.42
CA ALA A 248 -12.19 6.78 -16.24
C ALA A 248 -12.55 5.99 -17.51
N THR A 249 -12.77 4.68 -17.36
CA THR A 249 -13.23 3.84 -18.46
C THR A 249 -14.75 3.79 -18.56
N LEU A 250 -15.26 3.39 -19.73
CA LEU A 250 -16.64 3.00 -19.90
C LEU A 250 -16.94 1.79 -19.02
N GLY A 251 -18.13 1.81 -18.43
CA GLY A 251 -18.68 0.70 -17.67
C GLY A 251 -19.67 -0.15 -18.46
N GLY A 252 -20.19 -1.16 -17.78
CA GLY A 252 -21.28 -1.99 -18.28
C GLY A 252 -20.87 -2.90 -19.44
N GLN A 253 -21.77 -3.10 -20.40
CA GLN A 253 -21.58 -4.05 -21.52
C GLN A 253 -20.71 -3.50 -22.67
N HIS A 254 -20.49 -2.19 -22.70
CA HIS A 254 -19.80 -1.47 -23.78
C HIS A 254 -18.34 -1.18 -23.44
N GLY A 255 -17.94 -1.36 -22.18
CA GLY A 255 -16.58 -1.08 -21.71
C GLY A 255 -15.57 -2.17 -22.09
N ALA A 256 -14.40 -1.76 -22.56
CA ALA A 256 -13.26 -2.62 -22.84
C ALA A 256 -12.80 -3.39 -21.60
N ALA A 257 -12.90 -2.79 -20.40
CA ALA A 257 -12.50 -3.43 -19.15
C ALA A 257 -13.36 -4.67 -18.80
N ARG A 258 -14.55 -4.84 -19.38
CA ARG A 258 -15.35 -6.06 -19.21
C ARG A 258 -14.84 -7.25 -20.04
N ARG A 259 -13.99 -7.00 -21.03
CA ARG A 259 -13.50 -8.01 -21.98
C ARG A 259 -12.07 -8.42 -21.59
N ALA A 260 -11.89 -9.68 -21.18
CA ALA A 260 -10.60 -10.16 -20.66
C ALA A 260 -9.44 -10.02 -21.67
N ASP A 261 -9.72 -10.14 -22.98
CA ASP A 261 -8.76 -10.00 -24.07
C ASP A 261 -8.23 -8.56 -24.25
N ARG A 262 -8.87 -7.55 -23.64
CA ARG A 262 -8.57 -6.12 -23.79
C ARG A 262 -7.79 -5.49 -22.63
N TRP A 263 -7.35 -6.29 -21.67
CA TRP A 263 -6.67 -5.80 -20.46
C TRP A 263 -5.20 -5.38 -20.66
N ARG A 264 -4.58 -5.76 -21.77
CA ARG A 264 -3.14 -5.53 -22.01
C ARG A 264 -2.70 -4.09 -21.76
N HIS A 265 -3.51 -3.10 -22.15
CA HIS A 265 -3.19 -1.68 -21.97
C HIS A 265 -3.63 -1.14 -20.60
N LEU A 266 -4.62 -1.75 -19.95
CA LEU A 266 -5.03 -1.39 -18.59
C LEU A 266 -3.93 -1.71 -17.56
N TYR A 267 -3.15 -2.76 -17.80
CA TYR A 267 -2.02 -3.12 -16.94
C TYR A 267 -0.86 -2.10 -16.94
N ALA A 268 -0.87 -1.12 -17.86
CA ALA A 268 0.09 -0.01 -17.87
C ALA A 268 0.06 0.82 -16.59
N GLY A 269 -1.11 0.94 -15.95
CA GLY A 269 -1.30 1.70 -14.72
C GLY A 269 -1.90 0.86 -13.59
N PHE A 270 -2.18 1.53 -12.47
CA PHE A 270 -2.91 0.92 -11.37
C PHE A 270 -4.39 0.83 -11.71
N THR A 271 -4.98 -0.36 -11.65
CA THR A 271 -6.40 -0.56 -11.96
C THR A 271 -7.22 -0.66 -10.67
N VAL A 272 -8.24 0.19 -10.55
CA VAL A 272 -9.16 0.25 -9.41
C VAL A 272 -10.54 -0.18 -9.90
N TRP A 273 -11.05 -1.28 -9.35
CA TRP A 273 -12.41 -1.74 -9.63
C TRP A 273 -13.41 -1.13 -8.65
N LEU A 274 -14.26 -0.24 -9.14
CA LEU A 274 -15.40 0.30 -8.41
C LEU A 274 -16.60 -0.63 -8.60
N SER A 275 -16.88 -1.44 -7.58
CA SER A 275 -17.97 -2.42 -7.57
C SER A 275 -19.07 -1.96 -6.63
N GLN A 276 -20.30 -1.89 -7.12
CA GLN A 276 -21.46 -1.70 -6.25
C GLN A 276 -21.74 -3.02 -5.51
N SER A 277 -21.95 -2.94 -4.21
CA SER A 277 -22.21 -4.06 -3.32
C SER A 277 -23.56 -3.87 -2.65
N GLU A 278 -24.29 -4.97 -2.52
CA GLU A 278 -25.54 -5.02 -1.74
C GLU A 278 -25.27 -5.35 -0.26
N ALA A 279 -24.01 -5.56 0.11
CA ALA A 279 -23.63 -5.90 1.48
C ALA A 279 -23.93 -4.76 2.46
N THR A 280 -24.39 -5.14 3.65
CA THR A 280 -24.75 -4.21 4.73
C THR A 280 -23.57 -3.81 5.62
N ASP A 281 -22.49 -4.58 5.60
CA ASP A 281 -21.34 -4.47 6.50
C ASP A 281 -20.01 -4.78 5.78
N GLU A 282 -18.91 -4.33 6.36
CA GLU A 282 -17.56 -4.41 5.79
C GLU A 282 -17.08 -5.85 5.58
N ASP A 283 -17.32 -6.74 6.54
CA ASP A 283 -16.88 -8.14 6.46
C ASP A 283 -17.61 -8.87 5.32
N SER A 284 -18.91 -8.62 5.17
CA SER A 284 -19.71 -9.16 4.06
C SER A 284 -19.28 -8.59 2.70
N ALA A 285 -18.97 -7.29 2.62
CA ALA A 285 -18.50 -6.66 1.39
C ALA A 285 -17.13 -7.21 0.95
N LYS A 286 -16.24 -7.43 1.91
CA LYS A 286 -14.91 -8.02 1.70
C LYS A 286 -14.99 -9.48 1.24
N GLU A 287 -15.90 -10.25 1.83
CA GLU A 287 -16.14 -11.62 1.41
C GLU A 287 -16.78 -11.70 0.02
N GLU A 288 -17.68 -10.76 -0.31
CA GLU A 288 -18.22 -10.63 -1.67
C GLU A 288 -17.13 -10.28 -2.70
N ALA A 289 -16.23 -9.35 -2.36
CA ALA A 289 -15.12 -9.01 -3.25
C ALA A 289 -14.15 -10.17 -3.48
N ARG A 290 -13.78 -10.88 -2.40
CA ARG A 290 -12.98 -12.11 -2.47
C ARG A 290 -13.65 -13.17 -3.33
N ARG A 291 -14.95 -13.40 -3.15
CA ARG A 291 -15.72 -14.33 -3.99
C ARG A 291 -15.72 -13.90 -5.44
N ASN A 292 -15.92 -12.61 -5.74
CA ASN A 292 -15.92 -12.14 -7.13
C ASN A 292 -14.55 -12.27 -7.81
N VAL A 293 -13.47 -12.06 -7.06
CA VAL A 293 -12.10 -12.27 -7.57
C VAL A 293 -11.82 -13.76 -7.77
N GLN A 294 -12.28 -14.63 -6.86
CA GLN A 294 -12.11 -16.08 -6.97
C GLN A 294 -12.96 -16.72 -8.08
N ASP A 295 -14.21 -16.26 -8.22
CA ASP A 295 -15.14 -16.71 -9.25
C ASP A 295 -14.64 -16.30 -10.65
N GLY A 296 -13.91 -15.18 -10.74
CA GLY A 296 -13.26 -14.73 -11.98
C GLY A 296 -14.21 -14.48 -13.15
N SER A 297 -15.53 -14.57 -12.91
CA SER A 297 -16.58 -14.54 -13.94
C SER A 297 -16.66 -13.20 -14.66
N GLN A 298 -16.14 -12.15 -14.03
CA GLN A 298 -15.99 -10.83 -14.62
C GLN A 298 -14.52 -10.51 -14.85
N ALA A 299 -14.20 -9.96 -16.03
CA ALA A 299 -12.85 -9.52 -16.34
C ALA A 299 -12.33 -8.44 -15.38
N TYR A 300 -13.21 -7.73 -14.66
CA TYR A 300 -12.84 -6.78 -13.61
C TYR A 300 -12.04 -7.40 -12.46
N SER A 301 -12.11 -8.72 -12.27
CA SER A 301 -11.28 -9.46 -11.31
C SER A 301 -9.76 -9.31 -11.58
N ASN A 302 -9.38 -8.88 -12.79
CA ASN A 302 -7.99 -8.56 -13.15
C ASN A 302 -7.48 -7.23 -12.55
N ALA A 303 -8.34 -6.44 -11.89
CA ALA A 303 -7.95 -5.18 -11.28
C ALA A 303 -6.94 -5.38 -10.14
N ASP A 304 -6.04 -4.42 -9.95
CA ASP A 304 -5.04 -4.49 -8.87
C ASP A 304 -5.68 -4.28 -7.48
N MET A 305 -6.79 -3.55 -7.43
CA MET A 305 -7.55 -3.29 -6.20
C MET A 305 -9.05 -3.19 -6.46
N VAL A 306 -9.84 -3.50 -5.43
CA VAL A 306 -11.30 -3.46 -5.47
C VAL A 306 -11.81 -2.52 -4.38
N VAL A 307 -12.75 -1.65 -4.75
CA VAL A 307 -13.44 -0.74 -3.83
C VAL A 307 -14.93 -1.00 -3.94
N LYS A 308 -15.51 -1.49 -2.84
CA LYS A 308 -16.92 -1.86 -2.74
C LYS A 308 -17.75 -0.65 -2.27
N LEU A 309 -18.84 -0.37 -2.99
CA LEU A 309 -19.73 0.77 -2.76
C LEU A 309 -21.09 0.25 -2.27
N GLY A 310 -21.48 0.59 -1.04
CA GLY A 310 -22.81 0.26 -0.47
C GLY A 310 -23.93 1.18 -1.00
N GLY A 311 -23.92 1.46 -2.30
CA GLY A 311 -24.75 2.45 -2.99
C GLY A 311 -23.94 3.65 -3.51
N TRP A 312 -24.56 4.42 -4.41
CA TRP A 312 -23.96 5.60 -5.02
C TRP A 312 -24.69 6.88 -4.63
N ASP A 313 -23.96 7.84 -4.09
CA ASP A 313 -24.38 9.24 -3.98
C ASP A 313 -23.16 10.12 -4.29
N PRO A 314 -23.29 11.10 -5.22
CA PRO A 314 -22.20 12.00 -5.62
C PRO A 314 -21.50 12.71 -4.46
N ASN A 315 -22.17 12.94 -3.33
CA ASN A 315 -21.59 13.58 -2.16
C ASN A 315 -20.49 12.73 -1.49
N TYR A 316 -20.48 11.41 -1.73
CA TYR A 316 -19.46 10.50 -1.21
C TYR A 316 -18.28 10.31 -2.17
N SER A 317 -18.19 11.09 -3.27
CA SER A 317 -17.10 10.99 -4.24
C SER A 317 -15.71 11.05 -3.59
N LYS A 318 -15.52 12.00 -2.66
CA LYS A 318 -14.27 12.17 -1.92
C LYS A 318 -13.95 10.97 -1.01
N SER A 319 -14.96 10.42 -0.34
CA SER A 319 -14.83 9.23 0.50
C SER A 319 -14.36 8.02 -0.31
N VAL A 320 -15.01 7.76 -1.46
CA VAL A 320 -14.65 6.65 -2.35
C VAL A 320 -13.25 6.84 -2.94
N ALA A 321 -12.90 8.08 -3.32
CA ALA A 321 -11.56 8.41 -3.78
C ALA A 321 -10.52 8.17 -2.67
N GLN A 322 -10.83 8.53 -1.42
CA GLN A 322 -9.96 8.28 -0.27
C GLN A 322 -9.75 6.78 -0.04
N ALA A 323 -10.81 5.98 -0.10
CA ALA A 323 -10.72 4.52 0.00
C ALA A 323 -9.85 3.93 -1.12
N SER A 324 -9.97 4.47 -2.35
CA SER A 324 -9.13 4.07 -3.48
C SER A 324 -7.65 4.39 -3.24
N LEU A 325 -7.34 5.55 -2.64
CA LEU A 325 -5.96 5.91 -2.27
C LEU A 325 -5.43 5.04 -1.14
N THR A 326 -6.24 4.70 -0.15
CA THR A 326 -5.82 3.77 0.91
C THR A 326 -5.54 2.38 0.34
N ALA A 327 -6.43 1.85 -0.52
CA ALA A 327 -6.20 0.57 -1.19
C ALA A 327 -4.91 0.58 -2.02
N LEU A 328 -4.65 1.66 -2.76
CA LEU A 328 -3.43 1.85 -3.52
C LEU A 328 -2.17 1.96 -2.63
N LYS A 329 -2.26 2.66 -1.49
CA LYS A 329 -1.20 2.69 -0.47
C LYS A 329 -0.88 1.28 -0.01
N GLN A 330 -1.87 0.50 0.41
CA GLN A 330 -1.66 -0.87 0.90
C GLN A 330 -1.07 -1.78 -0.18
N LEU A 331 -1.53 -1.65 -1.43
CA LEU A 331 -0.98 -2.39 -2.56
C LEU A 331 0.52 -2.08 -2.78
N ILE A 332 0.91 -0.81 -2.80
CA ILE A 332 2.32 -0.42 -3.00
C ILE A 332 3.19 -0.84 -1.80
N LEU A 333 2.65 -0.78 -0.58
CA LEU A 333 3.33 -1.28 0.61
C LEU A 333 3.59 -2.79 0.52
N SER A 334 2.65 -3.55 -0.06
CA SER A 334 2.77 -5.00 -0.24
C SER A 334 3.77 -5.42 -1.32
N ASP A 335 3.85 -4.70 -2.45
CA ASP A 335 4.86 -4.88 -3.49
C ASP A 335 5.51 -3.54 -3.88
N LYS A 336 6.58 -3.17 -3.18
CA LYS A 336 7.35 -1.94 -3.42
C LYS A 336 7.95 -1.87 -4.83
N LYS A 337 8.09 -3.00 -5.54
CA LYS A 337 8.63 -3.05 -6.91
C LYS A 337 7.54 -2.87 -7.96
N LEU A 338 6.26 -2.93 -7.59
CA LEU A 338 5.13 -2.89 -8.52
C LEU A 338 5.09 -1.62 -9.41
N PRO A 339 5.27 -0.39 -8.90
CA PRO A 339 5.34 0.79 -9.78
C PRO A 339 6.47 0.68 -10.82
N GLY A 340 7.63 0.15 -10.42
CA GLY A 340 8.76 -0.07 -11.31
C GLY A 340 8.49 -1.12 -12.39
N LYS A 341 7.79 -2.22 -12.04
CA LYS A 341 7.34 -3.25 -12.99
C LYS A 341 6.35 -2.67 -14.00
N LYS A 342 5.35 -1.90 -13.57
CA LYS A 342 4.39 -1.23 -14.48
C LYS A 342 5.08 -0.26 -15.43
N SER A 343 6.02 0.55 -14.92
CA SER A 343 6.86 1.43 -15.75
C SER A 343 7.70 0.65 -16.77
N LEU A 344 8.25 -0.52 -16.40
CA LEU A 344 8.95 -1.40 -17.35
C LEU A 344 7.99 -1.93 -18.43
N TYR A 345 6.79 -2.37 -18.03
CA TYR A 345 5.78 -2.88 -18.95
C TYR A 345 5.36 -1.84 -20.00
N ILE A 346 5.18 -0.58 -19.60
CA ILE A 346 4.94 0.55 -20.52
C ILE A 346 6.11 0.71 -21.50
N ARG A 347 7.36 0.72 -21.01
CA ARG A 347 8.55 0.90 -21.86
C ARG A 347 8.75 -0.21 -22.88
N LEU A 348 8.23 -1.40 -22.61
CA LEU A 348 8.25 -2.54 -23.53
C LEU A 348 7.03 -2.55 -24.48
N GLY A 349 6.13 -1.57 -24.39
CA GLY A 349 5.00 -1.41 -25.31
C GLY A 349 3.77 -2.25 -24.95
N CYS A 350 3.56 -2.57 -23.67
CA CYS A 350 2.35 -3.26 -23.19
C CYS A 350 2.00 -4.56 -23.97
N ARG A 351 3.01 -5.42 -24.18
CA ARG A 351 2.96 -6.59 -25.08
C ARG A 351 1.95 -7.68 -24.70
N GLY A 352 1.30 -7.58 -23.55
CA GLY A 352 0.35 -8.58 -23.05
C GLY A 352 0.98 -9.70 -22.22
N ASP A 353 2.27 -9.59 -21.88
CA ASP A 353 3.00 -10.53 -21.00
C ASP A 353 2.88 -10.19 -19.50
N TRP A 354 2.01 -9.25 -19.13
CA TRP A 354 1.73 -8.94 -17.74
C TRP A 354 1.02 -10.11 -17.03
N PRO A 355 1.36 -10.46 -15.77
CA PRO A 355 2.31 -9.80 -14.86
C PRO A 355 3.76 -10.29 -14.98
N ASN A 356 4.01 -11.32 -15.79
CA ASN A 356 5.30 -11.99 -15.91
C ASN A 356 6.07 -11.48 -17.14
N ILE A 357 6.59 -10.25 -17.03
CA ILE A 357 7.29 -9.55 -18.11
C ILE A 357 8.45 -10.39 -18.64
N LYS A 358 8.38 -10.74 -19.93
CA LYS A 358 9.39 -11.55 -20.63
C LYS A 358 10.56 -10.68 -21.09
N PRO A 359 11.75 -11.25 -21.33
CA PRO A 359 12.89 -10.47 -21.79
C PRO A 359 12.64 -9.75 -23.14
N PRO A 360 13.42 -8.71 -23.46
CA PRO A 360 13.40 -8.08 -24.78
C PRO A 360 13.68 -9.12 -25.88
N GLY A 361 12.91 -9.11 -26.97
CA GLY A 361 13.04 -10.07 -28.08
C GLY A 361 12.12 -11.31 -27.99
N TRP A 362 11.38 -11.48 -26.89
CA TRP A 362 10.28 -12.46 -26.82
C TRP A 362 9.05 -11.94 -27.59
N ASP A 363 8.46 -12.78 -28.43
CA ASP A 363 7.29 -12.48 -29.25
C ASP A 363 6.05 -13.23 -28.71
N PRO A 364 4.98 -12.52 -28.29
CA PRO A 364 3.76 -13.14 -27.79
C PRO A 364 3.03 -14.04 -28.81
N SER A 365 3.32 -13.93 -30.11
CA SER A 365 2.72 -14.77 -31.15
C SER A 365 3.35 -16.16 -31.27
N THR A 366 4.54 -16.39 -30.71
CA THR A 366 5.28 -17.66 -30.86
C THR A 366 4.85 -18.79 -29.91
N GLU A 367 4.07 -18.50 -28.87
CA GLU A 367 3.56 -19.53 -27.94
C GLU A 367 2.21 -20.15 -28.37
N GLY A 368 1.55 -19.62 -29.41
CA GLY A 368 0.22 -20.06 -29.86
C GLY A 368 0.17 -21.40 -30.61
N ASP A 369 1.32 -21.96 -31.03
CA ASP A 369 1.38 -23.16 -31.88
C ASP A 369 1.67 -24.47 -31.13
N ILE A 370 1.84 -24.45 -29.80
CA ILE A 370 2.24 -25.65 -29.03
C ILE A 370 1.04 -26.38 -28.42
N SER A 371 -0.15 -25.79 -28.38
CA SER A 371 -1.34 -26.38 -27.73
C SER A 371 -2.27 -27.21 -28.64
N LEU A 372 -1.85 -27.56 -29.87
CA LEU A 372 -2.63 -28.43 -30.77
C LEU A 372 -2.00 -29.80 -31.06
N ILE A 373 -1.01 -30.22 -30.27
CA ILE A 373 -0.47 -31.58 -30.37
C ILE A 373 -0.36 -32.18 -28.96
N SER A 374 -1.49 -32.65 -28.43
CA SER A 374 -1.54 -33.72 -27.42
C SER A 374 -2.92 -34.34 -27.37
#